data_AF-A0A1B1E026-F1
#
_entry.id   AF-A0A1B1E026-F1
#
_cell.length_a   1.000
_cell.length_b   1.000
_cell.length_c   1.000
_cell.angle_alpha   90.00
_cell.angle_beta   90.00
_cell.angle_gamma   90.00
#
_symmetry.space_group_name_H-M   'P 1'
#
loop_
_entity.id
_entity.type
_entity.pdbx_description
1 polymer ?
#
loop_
_entity_poly.entity_id
_entity_poly.type
_entity_poly.pdbx_seq_one_letter_code
_entity_poly.pdbx_strand_id
1 'polypeptide(L)'
;MFTFPCFRDKKWMKENGNNMKYPDAFLNVNFRPQFLRNYEHTVNFEERANEVIRQIKSALFRQAIYKIQNVEVVAMHECKEDRVLESITKIEGYEKLKLQSSKVLSDELWTIKRCDRKMSYWVRYYEQDQNGYSLSIMPTQVKNIFGFLKYYYF
;
A
#
# COMPACT_ATOMS: atom_id res chain seq x y z
N MET A 1 5.46 -11.36 -9.17
CA MET A 1 4.22 -10.87 -9.81
C MET A 1 3.07 -11.19 -8.86
N PHE A 2 2.33 -10.19 -8.38
CA PHE A 2 1.26 -10.37 -7.39
C PHE A 2 -0.10 -10.06 -8.03
N THR A 3 -1.05 -10.98 -7.95
CA THR A 3 -2.36 -10.85 -8.60
C THR A 3 -3.46 -10.64 -7.56
N PHE A 4 -4.39 -9.73 -7.82
CA PHE A 4 -5.53 -9.48 -6.94
C PHE A 4 -6.79 -9.16 -7.73
N PRO A 5 -7.97 -9.55 -7.22
CA PRO A 5 -9.14 -9.68 -8.06
C PRO A 5 -9.73 -8.33 -8.46
N CYS A 6 -10.56 -8.35 -9.50
CA CYS A 6 -11.40 -7.21 -9.87
C CYS A 6 -12.29 -6.77 -8.70
N PHE A 7 -13.01 -7.73 -8.12
CA PHE A 7 -13.93 -7.57 -6.99
C PHE A 7 -13.47 -8.42 -5.80
N ARG A 8 -13.69 -7.91 -4.59
CA ARG A 8 -13.37 -8.62 -3.35
C ARG A 8 -14.60 -9.41 -2.90
N ASP A 9 -14.66 -10.69 -3.23
CA ASP A 9 -15.70 -11.55 -2.70
C ASP A 9 -15.42 -11.97 -1.25
N LYS A 10 -16.41 -12.59 -0.60
CA LYS A 10 -16.28 -13.05 0.80
C LYS A 10 -15.15 -14.06 0.97
N LYS A 11 -14.88 -14.89 -0.06
CA LYS A 11 -13.85 -15.93 -0.01
C LYS A 11 -12.46 -15.31 0.01
N TRP A 12 -12.19 -14.40 -0.92
CA TRP A 12 -10.93 -13.67 -1.03
C TRP A 12 -10.66 -12.84 0.22
N MET A 13 -11.69 -12.20 0.78
CA MET A 13 -11.58 -11.47 2.05
C MET A 13 -11.26 -12.38 3.24
N LYS A 14 -11.77 -13.63 3.27
CA LYS A 14 -11.44 -14.58 4.32
C LYS A 14 -9.98 -15.06 4.23
N GLU A 15 -9.50 -15.28 3.00
CA GLU A 15 -8.15 -15.80 2.73
C GLU A 15 -7.07 -14.72 2.90
N ASN A 16 -7.33 -13.50 2.43
CA ASN A 16 -6.34 -12.41 2.36
C ASN A 16 -6.64 -11.26 3.34
N GLY A 17 -7.75 -11.35 4.08
CA GLY A 17 -8.18 -10.32 5.02
C GLY A 17 -7.12 -10.05 6.07
N ASN A 18 -6.71 -11.04 6.86
CA ASN A 18 -5.86 -10.80 8.02
C ASN A 18 -4.36 -10.96 7.75
N ASN A 19 -3.97 -11.77 6.77
CA ASN A 19 -2.57 -12.12 6.50
C ASN A 19 -2.26 -11.99 5.00
N MET A 20 -2.45 -10.79 4.46
CA MET A 20 -2.15 -10.57 3.05
C MET A 20 -0.64 -10.65 2.81
N LYS A 21 -0.23 -11.55 1.92
CA LYS A 21 1.16 -11.61 1.45
C LYS A 21 1.48 -10.36 0.64
N TYR A 22 2.70 -9.88 0.76
CA TYR A 22 3.22 -8.75 0.00
C TYR A 22 4.56 -9.16 -0.64
N PRO A 23 4.93 -8.58 -1.80
CA PRO A 23 6.21 -8.85 -2.44
C PRO A 23 7.36 -8.21 -1.66
N ASP A 24 8.57 -8.77 -1.74
CA ASP A 24 9.73 -8.27 -0.98
C ASP A 24 10.12 -6.82 -1.32
N ALA A 25 9.81 -6.37 -2.54
CA ALA A 25 10.03 -5.00 -2.98
C ALA A 25 9.12 -3.98 -2.26
N PHE A 26 8.01 -4.42 -1.64
CA PHE A 26 7.06 -3.56 -0.96
C PHE A 26 7.61 -3.03 0.37
N LEU A 27 7.62 -1.71 0.50
CA LEU A 27 8.03 -0.97 1.69
C LEU A 27 9.32 -1.55 2.26
N ASN A 28 10.34 -1.69 1.39
CA ASN A 28 11.64 -2.25 1.74
C ASN A 28 12.51 -1.20 2.48
N VAL A 29 11.96 -0.70 3.59
CA VAL A 29 12.62 0.21 4.52
C VAL A 29 12.53 -0.36 5.93
N ASN A 30 13.54 -0.07 6.73
CA ASN A 30 13.57 -0.44 8.14
C ASN A 30 12.82 0.63 8.94
N PHE A 31 11.75 0.20 9.62
CA PHE A 31 11.03 1.02 10.58
C PHE A 31 10.68 0.16 11.80
N ARG A 32 10.58 0.80 12.97
CA ARG A 32 10.24 0.11 14.22
C ARG A 32 9.31 0.99 15.05
N PRO A 33 8.08 0.52 15.37
CA PRO A 33 7.19 1.21 16.30
C PRO A 33 7.88 1.45 17.64
N GLN A 34 7.72 2.64 18.21
CA GLN A 34 8.42 3.03 19.43
C GLN A 34 7.97 2.24 20.66
N PHE A 35 6.71 1.80 20.71
CA PHE A 35 6.21 0.97 21.81
C PHE A 35 6.99 -0.34 21.97
N LEU A 36 7.63 -0.84 20.89
CA LEU A 36 8.45 -2.04 20.96
C LEU A 36 9.67 -1.87 21.86
N ARG A 37 10.19 -0.64 22.04
CA ARG A 37 11.32 -0.38 22.95
C ARG A 37 11.05 -0.87 24.37
N ASN A 38 9.78 -0.82 24.80
CA ASN A 38 9.37 -1.28 26.13
C ASN A 38 9.55 -2.79 26.32
N TYR A 39 9.74 -3.56 25.25
CA TYR A 39 9.83 -5.03 25.27
C TYR A 39 11.24 -5.55 24.93
N GLU A 40 12.24 -4.67 24.79
CA GLU A 40 13.64 -5.02 24.47
C GLU A 40 14.26 -6.01 25.46
N HIS A 41 13.76 -6.05 26.70
CA HIS A 41 14.21 -6.95 27.75
C HIS A 41 13.73 -8.41 27.58
N THR A 42 12.89 -8.71 26.58
CA THR A 42 12.35 -10.07 26.39
C THR A 42 13.27 -10.95 25.56
N VAL A 43 13.38 -12.23 25.92
CA VAL A 43 14.34 -13.21 25.32
C VAL A 43 14.15 -13.40 23.80
N ASN A 44 12.95 -13.11 23.28
CA ASN A 44 12.61 -13.21 21.85
C ASN A 44 12.15 -11.88 21.25
N PHE A 45 12.70 -10.77 21.74
CA PHE A 45 12.28 -9.43 21.33
C PHE A 45 12.34 -9.21 19.81
N GLU A 46 13.46 -9.58 19.18
CA GLU A 46 13.66 -9.36 17.74
C GLU A 46 12.68 -10.16 16.87
N GLU A 47 12.33 -11.39 17.26
CA GLU A 47 11.32 -12.19 16.58
C GLU A 47 9.94 -11.53 16.66
N ARG A 48 9.56 -11.06 17.86
CA ARG A 48 8.29 -10.34 18.08
C ARG A 48 8.23 -9.02 17.32
N ALA A 49 9.34 -8.27 17.32
CA ALA A 49 9.44 -7.02 16.58
C ALA A 49 9.26 -7.25 15.07
N ASN A 50 9.91 -8.29 14.52
CA ASN A 50 9.76 -8.66 13.11
C ASN A 50 8.34 -9.11 12.79
N GLU A 51 7.68 -9.85 13.69
CA GLU A 51 6.29 -10.23 13.50
C GLU A 51 5.35 -9.01 13.46
N VAL A 52 5.51 -8.07 14.38
CA VAL A 52 4.75 -6.81 14.40
C VAL A 52 4.97 -6.01 13.12
N ILE A 53 6.23 -5.84 12.69
CA ILE A 53 6.56 -5.14 11.45
C ILE A 53 5.90 -5.82 10.24
N ARG A 54 5.92 -7.16 10.19
CA ARG A 54 5.25 -7.94 9.13
C ARG A 54 3.73 -7.72 9.13
N GLN A 55 3.09 -7.67 10.29
CA GLN A 55 1.65 -7.38 10.40
C GLN A 55 1.33 -5.97 9.91
N ILE A 56 2.15 -4.97 10.27
CA ILE A 56 2.00 -3.59 9.80
C ILE A 56 2.15 -3.52 8.27
N LYS A 57 3.20 -4.15 7.71
CA LYS A 57 3.41 -4.21 6.26
C LYS A 57 2.23 -4.88 5.55
N SER A 58 1.75 -6.01 6.07
CA SER A 58 0.57 -6.70 5.52
C SER A 58 -0.68 -5.81 5.51
N ALA A 59 -0.93 -5.09 6.61
CA ALA A 59 -2.06 -4.18 6.73
C ALA A 59 -1.96 -2.99 5.76
N LEU A 60 -0.78 -2.39 5.62
CA LEU A 60 -0.51 -1.30 4.67
C LEU A 60 -0.66 -1.79 3.22
N PHE A 61 -0.09 -2.94 2.88
CA PHE A 61 -0.20 -3.51 1.54
C PHE A 61 -1.68 -3.75 1.17
N ARG A 62 -2.46 -4.31 2.11
CA ARG A 62 -3.92 -4.48 1.96
C ARG A 62 -4.64 -3.16 1.76
N GLN A 63 -4.30 -2.15 2.55
CA GLN A 63 -4.88 -0.82 2.40
C GLN A 63 -4.55 -0.20 1.03
N ALA A 64 -3.32 -0.35 0.55
CA ALA A 64 -2.90 0.17 -0.76
C ALA A 64 -3.71 -0.48 -1.89
N ILE A 65 -3.81 -1.82 -1.88
CA ILE A 65 -4.62 -2.55 -2.87
C ILE A 65 -6.07 -2.08 -2.86
N TYR A 66 -6.69 -1.96 -1.67
CA TYR A 66 -8.09 -1.53 -1.59
C TYR A 66 -8.29 -0.12 -2.13
N LYS A 67 -7.39 0.80 -1.79
CA LYS A 67 -7.48 2.17 -2.29
C LYS A 67 -7.33 2.19 -3.81
N ILE A 68 -6.43 1.40 -4.40
CA ILE A 68 -6.24 1.32 -5.84
C ILE A 68 -7.49 0.74 -6.52
N GLN A 69 -8.04 -0.34 -5.97
CA GLN A 69 -9.28 -0.92 -6.48
C GLN A 69 -10.41 0.11 -6.51
N ASN A 70 -10.56 0.92 -5.45
CA ASN A 70 -11.58 1.96 -5.37
C ASN A 70 -11.43 3.03 -6.48
N VAL A 71 -10.20 3.48 -6.76
CA VAL A 71 -9.93 4.43 -7.88
C VAL A 71 -10.37 3.84 -9.20
N GLU A 72 -10.04 2.57 -9.44
CA GLU A 72 -10.31 1.91 -10.71
C GLU A 72 -11.76 1.48 -10.90
N VAL A 73 -12.54 1.31 -9.81
CA VAL A 73 -13.98 1.04 -9.92
C VAL A 73 -14.68 2.16 -10.68
N VAL A 74 -14.24 3.41 -10.50
CA VAL A 74 -14.80 4.58 -11.20
C VAL A 74 -14.22 4.71 -12.62
N ALA A 75 -12.90 4.55 -12.77
CA ALA A 75 -12.22 4.78 -14.04
C ALA A 75 -12.35 3.63 -15.07
N MET A 76 -12.60 2.39 -14.61
CA MET A 76 -12.58 1.17 -15.43
C MET A 76 -13.67 0.18 -15.00
N HIS A 77 -14.92 0.64 -14.95
CA HIS A 77 -16.08 -0.14 -14.51
C HIS A 77 -16.42 -1.33 -15.43
N GLU A 78 -16.09 -1.26 -16.73
CA GLU A 78 -16.42 -2.28 -17.73
C GLU A 78 -15.49 -3.51 -17.65
N CYS A 79 -14.26 -3.31 -17.19
CA CYS A 79 -13.24 -4.36 -17.10
C CYS A 79 -13.49 -5.25 -15.87
N LYS A 80 -13.58 -6.57 -16.04
CA LYS A 80 -13.76 -7.53 -14.93
C LYS A 80 -12.53 -8.40 -14.64
N GLU A 81 -11.43 -8.17 -15.33
CA GLU A 81 -10.20 -8.92 -15.15
C GLU A 81 -9.49 -8.59 -13.83
N ASP A 82 -8.75 -9.58 -13.35
CA ASP A 82 -7.86 -9.46 -12.22
C ASP A 82 -6.71 -8.50 -12.53
N ARG A 83 -6.23 -7.84 -11.47
CA ARG A 83 -5.10 -6.91 -11.52
C ARG A 83 -3.83 -7.67 -11.28
N VAL A 84 -2.79 -7.27 -12.01
CA VAL A 84 -1.45 -7.78 -11.77
C VAL A 84 -0.53 -6.64 -11.40
N LEU A 85 0.03 -6.69 -10.20
CA LEU A 85 1.14 -5.86 -9.79
C LEU A 85 2.40 -6.37 -10.48
N GLU A 86 2.82 -5.66 -11.53
CA GLU A 86 3.99 -5.99 -12.35
C GLU A 86 5.27 -5.57 -11.64
N SER A 87 5.32 -4.35 -11.11
CA SER A 87 6.52 -3.80 -10.47
C SER A 87 6.20 -2.84 -9.34
N ILE A 88 7.10 -2.80 -8.36
CA ILE A 88 7.20 -1.74 -7.35
C ILE A 88 8.61 -1.17 -7.46
N THR A 89 8.72 0.14 -7.66
CA THR A 89 9.99 0.83 -7.77
C THR A 89 10.05 1.93 -6.71
N LYS A 90 11.08 1.93 -5.86
CA LYS A 90 11.31 3.03 -4.93
C LYS A 90 11.63 4.31 -5.69
N ILE A 91 11.02 5.43 -5.30
CA ILE A 91 11.30 6.75 -5.88
C ILE A 91 12.07 7.57 -4.83
N GLU A 92 13.19 8.17 -5.25
CA GLU A 92 13.98 9.05 -4.38
C GLU A 92 13.72 10.53 -4.72
N GLY A 93 13.93 11.43 -3.75
CA GLY A 93 13.88 12.88 -3.95
C GLY A 93 12.54 13.56 -3.65
N TYR A 94 11.43 12.83 -3.67
CA TYR A 94 10.09 13.39 -3.39
C TYR A 94 9.73 13.42 -1.91
N GLU A 95 10.49 12.75 -1.04
CA GLU A 95 10.31 12.75 0.42
C GLU A 95 10.33 14.17 1.03
N LYS A 96 10.96 15.13 0.33
CA LYS A 96 11.06 16.54 0.73
C LYS A 96 9.78 17.34 0.49
N LEU A 97 8.89 16.89 -0.40
CA LEU A 97 7.58 17.51 -0.64
C LEU A 97 6.61 17.10 0.47
N LYS A 98 6.72 17.78 1.62
CA LYS A 98 5.82 17.62 2.76
C LYS A 98 4.47 18.30 2.47
N LEU A 99 3.46 17.51 2.10
CA LEU A 99 2.07 18.00 2.09
C LEU A 99 1.43 18.00 3.49
N GLN A 100 2.01 17.29 4.46
CA GLN A 100 1.48 17.13 5.81
C GLN A 100 2.62 17.15 6.85
N SER A 101 2.26 17.34 8.13
CA SER A 101 3.20 17.31 9.27
C SER A 101 3.78 15.92 9.55
N SER A 102 3.19 14.86 8.98
CA SER A 102 3.65 13.48 9.14
C SER A 102 5.00 13.23 8.46
N LYS A 103 5.81 12.37 9.07
CA LYS A 103 7.12 11.98 8.52
C LYS A 103 6.91 10.99 7.38
N VAL A 104 7.44 11.32 6.19
CA VAL A 104 7.43 10.41 5.04
C VAL A 104 8.47 9.31 5.28
N LEU A 105 8.06 8.05 5.12
CA LEU A 105 8.92 6.88 5.28
C LEU A 105 9.55 6.43 3.97
N SER A 106 8.75 6.41 2.90
CA SER A 106 9.20 6.01 1.57
C SER A 106 8.17 6.45 0.53
N ASP A 107 8.64 6.63 -0.70
CA ASP A 107 7.83 6.81 -1.90
C ASP A 107 8.06 5.64 -2.86
N GLU A 108 6.99 5.12 -3.45
CA GLU A 108 7.04 4.01 -4.41
C GLU A 108 6.16 4.28 -5.63
N LEU A 109 6.63 3.85 -6.80
CA LEU A 109 5.85 3.77 -8.03
C LEU A 109 5.42 2.32 -8.24
N TRP A 110 4.12 2.09 -8.22
CA TRP A 110 3.53 0.79 -8.51
C TRP A 110 3.01 0.76 -9.93
N THR A 111 3.38 -0.27 -10.69
CA THR A 111 2.83 -0.52 -12.02
C THR A 111 1.89 -1.70 -11.97
N ILE A 112 0.63 -1.44 -12.32
CA ILE A 112 -0.44 -2.44 -12.32
C ILE A 112 -0.96 -2.61 -13.74
N LYS A 113 -0.97 -3.86 -14.21
CA LYS A 113 -1.60 -4.25 -15.46
C LYS A 113 -3.01 -4.77 -15.21
N ARG A 114 -3.98 -4.32 -16.02
CA ARG A 114 -5.37 -4.80 -16.02
C ARG A 114 -6.02 -4.51 -17.37
N CYS A 115 -6.72 -5.48 -17.98
CA CYS A 115 -7.37 -5.32 -19.30
C CYS A 115 -6.43 -4.72 -20.36
N ASP A 116 -5.23 -5.28 -20.48
CA ASP A 116 -4.14 -4.83 -21.36
C ASP A 116 -3.70 -3.37 -21.24
N ARG A 117 -4.11 -2.70 -20.16
CA ARG A 117 -3.66 -1.36 -19.81
C ARG A 117 -2.71 -1.44 -18.64
N LYS A 118 -1.67 -0.60 -18.68
CA LYS A 118 -0.76 -0.38 -17.55
C LYS A 118 -1.09 0.95 -16.90
N MET A 119 -1.25 0.92 -15.60
CA MET A 119 -1.54 2.07 -14.76
C MET A 119 -0.44 2.19 -13.72
N SER A 120 -0.01 3.41 -13.47
CA SER A 120 1.00 3.68 -12.45
C SER A 120 0.38 4.47 -11.31
N TYR A 121 0.72 4.05 -10.10
CA TYR A 121 0.27 4.67 -8.86
C TYR A 121 1.48 5.06 -8.04
N TRP A 122 1.52 6.33 -7.66
CA TRP A 122 2.42 6.78 -6.63
C TRP A 122 1.84 6.42 -5.27
N VAL A 123 2.54 5.58 -4.53
CA VAL A 123 2.21 5.17 -3.17
C VAL A 123 3.20 5.81 -2.22
N ARG A 124 2.70 6.55 -1.24
CA ARG A 124 3.51 7.25 -0.25
C ARG A 124 3.15 6.76 1.14
N TYR A 125 4.17 6.42 1.92
CA TYR A 125 4.00 5.89 3.27
C TYR A 125 4.40 6.93 4.31
N TYR A 126 3.63 6.99 5.39
CA TYR A 126 3.81 7.94 6.47
C TYR A 126 3.93 7.23 7.80
N GLU A 127 4.80 7.77 8.65
CA GLU A 127 4.79 7.61 10.10
C GLU A 127 3.94 8.77 10.65
N GLN A 128 2.70 8.45 11.07
CA GLN A 128 1.74 9.45 11.55
C GLN A 128 2.06 9.89 12.97
N ASP A 129 2.34 8.92 13.83
CA ASP A 129 2.90 9.09 15.16
C ASP A 129 3.99 8.01 15.35
N GLN A 130 4.64 7.98 16.51
CA GLN A 130 5.74 7.05 16.81
C GLN A 130 5.34 5.55 16.75
N ASN A 131 4.06 5.23 16.56
CA ASN A 131 3.52 3.87 16.52
C ASN A 131 2.58 3.59 15.34
N GLY A 132 2.14 4.62 14.64
CA GLY A 132 1.06 4.61 13.65
C GLY A 132 1.60 4.83 12.25
N TYR A 133 1.15 3.96 11.33
CA TYR A 133 1.57 3.97 9.94
C TYR A 133 0.38 4.11 9.02
N SER A 134 0.51 4.92 7.98
CA SER A 134 -0.52 5.08 6.97
C SER A 134 0.09 5.26 5.59
N LEU A 135 -0.77 5.27 4.58
CA LEU A 135 -0.36 5.51 3.20
C LEU A 135 -1.36 6.37 2.44
N SER A 136 -0.86 7.10 1.45
CA SER A 136 -1.65 7.73 0.40
C SER A 136 -1.33 7.07 -0.94
N ILE A 137 -2.31 7.09 -1.84
CA ILE A 137 -2.11 6.66 -3.22
C ILE A 137 -2.53 7.80 -4.14
N MET A 138 -1.84 7.96 -5.25
CA MET A 138 -2.20 8.91 -6.29
C MET A 138 -1.93 8.27 -7.66
N PRO A 139 -2.94 8.14 -8.53
CA PRO A 139 -2.69 7.72 -9.91
C PRO A 139 -1.87 8.77 -10.64
N THR A 140 -0.95 8.34 -11.51
CA THR A 140 -0.12 9.28 -12.29
C THR A 140 -0.76 9.70 -13.61
N GLN A 141 -1.74 8.93 -14.10
CA GLN A 141 -2.41 9.18 -15.38
C GLN A 141 -3.64 10.07 -15.19
N VAL A 142 -3.75 11.13 -16.01
CA VAL A 142 -4.81 12.16 -15.91
C VAL A 142 -6.22 11.58 -15.87
N LYS A 143 -6.53 10.60 -16.72
CA LYS A 143 -7.85 9.93 -16.73
C LYS A 143 -8.19 9.26 -15.38
N ASN A 144 -7.18 8.70 -14.72
CA ASN A 144 -7.33 8.04 -13.43
C ASN A 144 -7.36 9.05 -12.27
N ILE A 145 -6.75 10.23 -12.44
CA ILE A 145 -6.83 11.34 -11.47
C ILE A 145 -8.28 11.84 -11.35
N PHE A 146 -9.01 11.96 -12.46
CA PHE A 146 -10.44 12.30 -12.41
C PHE A 146 -11.26 11.25 -11.65
N GLY A 147 -11.00 9.96 -11.87
CA GLY A 147 -11.63 8.87 -11.13
C GLY A 147 -11.30 8.91 -9.62
N PHE A 148 -10.04 9.22 -9.29
CA PHE A 148 -9.59 9.39 -7.90
C PHE A 148 -10.30 10.57 -7.21
N LEU A 149 -10.36 11.73 -7.85
CA LEU A 149 -11.05 12.92 -7.32
C LEU A 149 -12.54 12.63 -7.09
N LYS A 150 -13.20 11.98 -8.05
CA LYS A 150 -14.62 11.59 -7.95
C LYS A 150 -14.90 10.57 -6.83
N TYR A 151 -13.93 9.78 -6.40
CA TYR A 151 -14.16 8.79 -5.34
C TYR A 151 -13.85 9.32 -3.94
N TYR A 152 -12.80 10.15 -3.81
CA TYR A 152 -12.30 10.57 -2.49
C TYR A 152 -12.70 11.99 -2.08
N TYR A 153 -13.13 12.84 -3.01
CA TYR A 153 -13.35 14.27 -2.75
C TYR A 153 -14.72 14.81 -3.20
N PHE A 154 -15.38 14.15 -4.16
CA PHE A 154 -16.73 14.49 -4.63
C PHE A 154 -17.68 13.33 -4.37
#